data_AF-A0A507AD88-F1
#
_entry.id   AF-A0A507AD88-F1
#
_cell.length_a   1.000
_cell.length_b   1.000
_cell.length_c   1.000
_cell.angle_alpha   90.00
_cell.angle_beta   90.00
_cell.angle_gamma   90.00
#
_symmetry.space_group_name_H-M   'P 1'
#
loop_
_entity.id
_entity.type
_entity.pdbx_description
1 polymer ?
#
loop_
_entity_poly.entity_id
_entity_poly.type
_entity_poly.pdbx_seq_one_letter_code
_entity_poly.pdbx_strand_id
1 'polypeptide(L)'
;MAPPAPDSDFYLFANVNFKPGRYDAWQKAYDGLGEYVFANEPTTKSYYFGVPPEYKDDISETTMMFAFEVYDKRESLYVTHFNSAAMGEFQRGAVPEMATGFDLQHYASLGGFLDAPGDRRECGVMHDAHVTCKSAADRRAVADSLRRLAASLGADGLVGAGVWTWMAYECLDNETDLRIYGRFRDWDAMKTWDRRAEVLGLWEKHGWKEVDKVVQRALIPTGKGWLHR
;
A
#
# COMPACT_ATOMS: atom_id res chain seq x y z
N MET A 1 22.21 9.69 -16.31
CA MET A 1 21.33 10.40 -15.37
C MET A 1 21.37 9.61 -14.08
N ALA A 2 21.73 10.24 -12.95
CA ALA A 2 21.58 9.60 -11.66
C ALA A 2 20.08 9.39 -11.37
N PRO A 3 19.67 8.31 -10.69
CA PRO A 3 18.29 8.19 -10.23
C PRO A 3 17.94 9.41 -9.36
N PRO A 4 16.69 9.91 -9.40
CA PRO A 4 16.25 10.94 -8.48
C PRO A 4 16.53 10.50 -7.04
N ALA A 5 16.84 11.48 -6.18
CA ALA A 5 16.99 11.28 -4.74
C ALA A 5 15.76 10.53 -4.19
N PRO A 6 15.88 9.72 -3.12
CA PRO A 6 14.73 9.00 -2.56
C PRO A 6 13.60 10.00 -2.30
N ASP A 7 12.53 9.86 -3.08
CA ASP A 7 11.44 10.82 -3.12
C ASP A 7 10.86 11.01 -1.72
N SER A 8 10.71 12.27 -1.30
CA SER A 8 10.17 12.71 0.00
C SER A 8 8.68 12.42 0.18
N ASP A 9 8.17 11.44 -0.56
CA ASP A 9 6.76 11.11 -0.62
C ASP A 9 6.27 10.58 0.72
N PHE A 10 5.00 10.85 0.97
CA PHE A 10 4.30 10.45 2.17
C PHE A 10 3.34 9.32 1.81
N TYR A 11 3.50 8.19 2.49
CA TYR A 11 2.78 6.96 2.20
C TYR A 11 1.75 6.69 3.29
N LEU A 12 0.54 6.37 2.87
CA LEU A 12 -0.57 6.05 3.75
C LEU A 12 -1.07 4.65 3.41
N PHE A 13 -1.27 3.85 4.44
CA PHE A 13 -1.97 2.58 4.33
C PHE A 13 -3.22 2.66 5.19
N ALA A 14 -4.34 2.20 4.64
CA ALA A 14 -5.59 2.15 5.37
C ALA A 14 -6.25 0.78 5.28
N ASN A 15 -6.88 0.35 6.37
CA ASN A 15 -7.93 -0.64 6.32
C ASN A 15 -9.28 0.04 6.52
N VAL A 16 -10.18 -0.17 5.57
CA VAL A 16 -11.57 0.24 5.66
C VAL A 16 -12.36 -0.99 6.05
N ASN A 17 -12.79 -1.06 7.31
CA ASN A 17 -13.61 -2.17 7.81
C ASN A 17 -15.08 -1.80 7.67
N PHE A 18 -15.82 -2.54 6.84
CA PHE A 18 -17.23 -2.29 6.59
C PHE A 18 -18.10 -3.02 7.60
N LYS A 19 -19.29 -2.45 7.88
CA LYS A 19 -20.39 -3.28 8.39
C LYS A 19 -20.78 -4.27 7.27
N PRO A 20 -21.24 -5.49 7.61
CA PRO A 20 -21.63 -6.48 6.59
C PRO A 20 -22.61 -5.91 5.56
N GLY A 21 -22.34 -6.15 4.27
CA GLY A 21 -23.16 -5.70 3.14
C GLY A 21 -23.15 -4.19 2.86
N ARG A 22 -22.17 -3.43 3.39
CA ARG A 22 -22.11 -1.97 3.26
C ARG A 22 -21.05 -1.42 2.32
N TYR A 23 -20.27 -2.30 1.66
CA TYR A 23 -19.24 -1.88 0.71
C TYR A 23 -19.80 -0.97 -0.39
N ASP A 24 -20.89 -1.35 -1.04
CA ASP A 24 -21.45 -0.57 -2.17
C ASP A 24 -21.87 0.84 -1.78
N ALA A 25 -22.46 1.00 -0.58
CA ALA A 25 -22.85 2.31 -0.07
C ALA A 25 -21.62 3.20 0.19
N TRP A 26 -20.55 2.61 0.73
CA TRP A 26 -19.28 3.28 0.91
C TRP A 26 -18.62 3.64 -0.44
N GLN A 27 -18.60 2.70 -1.39
CA GLN A 27 -18.00 2.90 -2.71
C GLN A 27 -18.72 4.00 -3.49
N LYS A 28 -20.05 4.06 -3.40
CA LYS A 28 -20.85 5.14 -3.97
C LYS A 28 -20.49 6.51 -3.39
N ALA A 29 -20.21 6.59 -2.09
CA ALA A 29 -19.73 7.83 -1.47
C ALA A 29 -18.32 8.18 -1.97
N TYR A 30 -17.46 7.17 -2.18
CA TYR A 30 -16.10 7.35 -2.67
C TYR A 30 -16.04 7.81 -4.14
N ASP A 31 -16.93 7.34 -5.02
CA ASP A 31 -16.88 7.63 -6.46
C ASP A 31 -16.74 9.13 -6.74
N GLY A 32 -17.50 9.98 -6.04
CA GLY A 32 -17.40 11.44 -6.17
C GLY A 32 -16.08 12.04 -5.66
N LEU A 33 -15.52 11.48 -4.58
CA LEU A 33 -14.20 11.88 -4.09
C LEU A 33 -13.10 11.48 -5.07
N GLY A 34 -13.16 10.26 -5.62
CA GLY A 34 -12.18 9.77 -6.60
C GLY A 34 -12.10 10.67 -7.83
N GLU A 35 -13.24 11.08 -8.38
CA GLU A 35 -13.32 12.05 -9.48
C GLU A 35 -12.72 13.40 -9.10
N TYR A 36 -13.08 13.93 -7.93
CA TYR A 36 -12.56 15.21 -7.44
C TYR A 36 -11.04 15.18 -7.28
N VAL A 37 -10.49 14.16 -6.63
CA VAL A 37 -9.05 14.02 -6.40
C VAL A 37 -8.30 13.94 -7.72
N PHE A 38 -8.82 13.16 -8.68
CA PHE A 38 -8.19 13.05 -10.00
C PHE A 38 -8.15 14.40 -10.73
N ALA A 39 -9.18 15.24 -10.60
CA ALA A 39 -9.25 16.52 -11.29
C ALA A 39 -8.52 17.66 -10.54
N ASN A 40 -8.51 17.65 -9.20
CA ASN A 40 -8.19 18.84 -8.40
C ASN A 40 -6.99 18.67 -7.45
N GLU A 41 -6.53 17.43 -7.20
CA GLU A 41 -5.43 17.16 -6.27
C GLU A 41 -4.25 16.52 -7.02
N PRO A 42 -3.44 17.32 -7.74
CA PRO A 42 -2.29 16.81 -8.50
C PRO A 42 -1.16 16.29 -7.59
N THR A 43 -1.18 16.65 -6.31
CA THR A 43 -0.21 16.21 -5.30
C THR A 43 -0.53 14.83 -4.72
N THR A 44 -1.73 14.31 -4.99
CA THR A 44 -2.07 12.91 -4.80
C THR A 44 -1.55 12.11 -5.98
N LYS A 45 -0.52 11.29 -5.72
CA LYS A 45 0.23 10.57 -6.75
C LYS A 45 -0.36 9.20 -7.06
N SER A 46 -0.88 8.47 -6.07
CA SER A 46 -1.42 7.13 -6.30
C SER A 46 -2.48 6.70 -5.28
N TYR A 47 -3.42 5.86 -5.73
CA TYR A 47 -4.34 5.08 -4.91
C TYR A 47 -4.48 3.67 -5.48
N TYR A 48 -4.32 2.65 -4.64
CA TYR A 48 -4.61 1.27 -4.96
C TYR A 48 -5.53 0.68 -3.92
N PHE A 49 -6.76 0.37 -4.33
CA PHE A 49 -7.75 -0.29 -3.47
C PHE A 49 -7.81 -1.78 -3.76
N GLY A 50 -7.76 -2.56 -2.69
CA GLY A 50 -7.78 -4.01 -2.76
C GLY A 50 -8.74 -4.63 -1.77
N VAL A 51 -9.34 -5.76 -2.15
CA VAL A 51 -10.16 -6.57 -1.25
C VAL A 51 -9.57 -7.97 -1.13
N PRO A 52 -9.92 -8.71 -0.07
CA PRO A 52 -9.50 -10.10 0.04
C PRO A 52 -9.98 -10.98 -1.13
N PRO A 53 -9.14 -11.92 -1.64
CA PRO A 53 -9.47 -12.75 -2.80
C PRO A 53 -10.73 -13.62 -2.64
N GLU A 54 -11.14 -13.92 -1.41
CA GLU A 54 -12.39 -14.63 -1.14
C GLU A 54 -13.66 -13.87 -1.57
N TYR A 55 -13.56 -12.54 -1.77
CA TYR A 55 -14.65 -11.68 -2.26
C TYR A 55 -14.57 -11.40 -3.78
N LYS A 56 -13.67 -12.07 -4.52
CA LYS A 56 -13.46 -11.77 -5.95
C LYS A 56 -14.70 -11.89 -6.83
N ASP A 57 -15.57 -12.83 -6.49
CA ASP A 57 -16.78 -13.14 -7.27
C ASP A 57 -17.99 -12.32 -6.78
N ASP A 58 -17.85 -11.67 -5.61
CA ASP A 58 -18.87 -10.82 -4.98
C ASP A 58 -18.22 -9.77 -4.07
N ILE A 59 -17.66 -8.73 -4.69
CA ILE A 59 -16.92 -7.67 -3.98
C ILE A 59 -17.86 -6.89 -3.03
N SER A 60 -19.15 -6.80 -3.37
CA SER A 60 -20.17 -6.08 -2.60
C SER A 60 -20.35 -6.63 -1.17
N GLU A 61 -20.01 -7.90 -0.95
CA GLU A 61 -20.06 -8.55 0.35
C GLU A 61 -18.77 -8.39 1.17
N THR A 62 -17.73 -7.73 0.64
CA THR A 62 -16.49 -7.55 1.38
C THR A 62 -16.70 -6.80 2.70
N THR A 63 -16.10 -7.31 3.76
CA THR A 63 -16.09 -6.66 5.08
C THR A 63 -14.84 -5.80 5.29
N MET A 64 -13.90 -5.83 4.35
CA MET A 64 -12.67 -5.05 4.43
C MET A 64 -12.16 -4.67 3.04
N MET A 65 -11.70 -3.43 2.91
CA MET A 65 -10.91 -2.97 1.78
C MET A 65 -9.62 -2.36 2.30
N PHE A 66 -8.51 -2.75 1.68
CA PHE A 66 -7.22 -2.13 1.84
C PHE A 66 -7.11 -0.93 0.90
N ALA A 67 -6.51 0.17 1.39
CA ALA A 67 -6.09 1.29 0.57
C ALA A 67 -4.60 1.57 0.76
N PHE A 68 -3.88 1.68 -0.35
CA PHE A 68 -2.53 2.23 -0.39
C PHE A 68 -2.56 3.57 -1.13
N GLU A 69 -2.01 4.60 -0.50
CA GLU A 69 -2.07 5.96 -1.01
C GLU A 69 -0.70 6.64 -0.94
N VAL A 70 -0.39 7.46 -1.96
CA VAL A 70 0.88 8.18 -2.07
C VAL A 70 0.62 9.66 -2.31
N TYR A 71 1.28 10.48 -1.51
CA TYR A 71 1.26 11.94 -1.59
C TYR A 71 2.69 12.46 -1.76
N ASP A 72 2.87 13.62 -2.40
CA ASP A 72 4.18 14.28 -2.49
C ASP A 72 4.75 14.68 -1.12
N LYS A 73 3.88 14.96 -0.14
CA LYS A 73 4.23 15.32 1.24
C LYS A 73 3.04 15.19 2.19
N ARG A 74 3.33 15.24 3.49
CA ARG A 74 2.33 15.15 4.58
C ARG A 74 1.25 16.24 4.48
N GLU A 75 1.61 17.46 4.11
CA GLU A 75 0.66 18.58 4.01
C GLU A 75 -0.38 18.35 2.91
N SER A 76 -0.04 17.63 1.85
CA SER A 76 -1.01 17.28 0.80
C SER A 76 -2.10 16.36 1.33
N LEU A 77 -1.76 15.42 2.22
CA LEU A 77 -2.77 14.64 2.92
C LEU A 77 -3.58 15.50 3.90
N TYR A 78 -2.94 16.18 4.85
CA TYR A 78 -3.65 16.79 5.96
C TYR A 78 -4.26 18.15 5.68
N VAL A 79 -3.63 18.98 4.85
CA VAL A 79 -4.09 20.36 4.57
C VAL A 79 -4.95 20.42 3.32
N THR A 80 -4.69 19.56 2.33
CA THR A 80 -5.44 19.56 1.06
C THR A 80 -6.50 18.46 1.05
N HIS A 81 -6.08 17.20 1.05
CA HIS A 81 -6.97 16.06 0.85
C HIS A 81 -8.03 15.94 1.96
N PHE A 82 -7.60 15.83 3.23
CA PHE A 82 -8.50 15.65 4.36
C PHE A 82 -9.37 16.86 4.71
N ASN A 83 -9.01 18.06 4.24
CA ASN A 83 -9.75 19.30 4.50
C ASN A 83 -10.54 19.80 3.28
N SER A 84 -10.59 19.04 2.19
CA SER A 84 -11.40 19.39 1.03
C SER A 84 -12.90 19.25 1.32
N ALA A 85 -13.72 20.06 0.64
CA ALA A 85 -15.19 19.93 0.75
C ALA A 85 -15.67 18.54 0.27
N ALA A 86 -15.03 18.00 -0.77
CA ALA A 86 -15.31 16.67 -1.31
C ALA A 86 -15.02 15.56 -0.29
N MET A 87 -13.92 15.65 0.46
CA MET A 87 -13.66 14.75 1.58
C MET A 87 -14.75 14.84 2.65
N GLY A 88 -15.19 16.06 2.98
CA GLY A 88 -16.28 16.25 3.94
C GLY A 88 -17.60 15.61 3.50
N GLU A 89 -17.93 15.65 2.21
CA GLU A 89 -19.09 14.95 1.62
C GLU A 89 -18.92 13.44 1.68
N PHE A 90 -17.76 12.94 1.26
CA PHE A 90 -17.41 11.52 1.34
C PHE A 90 -17.53 11.00 2.77
N GLN A 91 -16.92 11.65 3.76
CA GLN A 91 -16.95 11.20 5.16
C GLN A 91 -18.37 11.08 5.71
N ARG A 92 -19.27 12.02 5.35
CA ARG A 92 -20.68 11.96 5.77
C ARG A 92 -21.41 10.73 5.22
N GLY A 93 -21.08 10.31 4.00
CA GLY A 93 -21.66 9.10 3.38
C GLY A 93 -20.96 7.80 3.81
N ALA A 94 -19.64 7.83 3.98
CA ALA A 94 -18.80 6.66 4.16
C ALA A 94 -18.71 6.18 5.61
N VAL A 95 -18.51 7.09 6.57
CA VAL A 95 -18.30 6.73 7.99
C VAL A 95 -19.47 5.92 8.57
N PRO A 96 -20.75 6.24 8.28
CA PRO A 96 -21.88 5.43 8.74
C PRO A 96 -21.88 3.99 8.20
N GLU A 97 -21.15 3.68 7.15
CA GLU A 97 -21.08 2.34 6.55
C GLU A 97 -19.93 1.49 7.11
N MET A 98 -19.04 2.10 7.89
CA MET A 98 -17.84 1.49 8.46
C MET A 98 -18.07 0.98 9.89
N ALA A 99 -17.32 -0.04 10.29
CA ALA A 99 -17.35 -0.61 11.63
C ALA A 99 -16.43 0.14 12.61
N THR A 100 -15.28 0.63 12.15
CA THR A 100 -14.22 1.20 13.02
C THR A 100 -13.77 2.60 12.61
N GLY A 101 -14.40 3.21 11.61
CA GLY A 101 -13.83 4.38 10.94
C GLY A 101 -12.56 4.02 10.16
N PHE A 102 -11.77 5.03 9.79
CA PHE A 102 -10.55 4.83 8.97
C PHE A 102 -9.40 4.38 9.87
N ASP A 103 -8.91 3.15 9.66
CA ASP A 103 -7.71 2.63 10.31
C ASP A 103 -6.50 3.02 9.46
N LEU A 104 -5.84 4.12 9.80
CA LEU A 104 -4.82 4.81 9.01
C LEU A 104 -3.44 4.67 9.64
N GLN A 105 -2.43 4.35 8.82
CA GLN A 105 -1.03 4.30 9.25
C GLN A 105 -0.10 4.99 8.25
N HIS A 106 0.88 5.72 8.77
CA HIS A 106 1.79 6.56 8.00
C HIS A 106 3.18 5.98 7.90
N TYR A 107 3.78 6.16 6.73
CA TYR A 107 5.04 5.53 6.40
C TYR A 107 5.97 6.44 5.59
N ALA A 108 7.26 6.21 5.78
CA ALA A 108 8.32 6.70 4.89
C ALA A 108 8.92 5.53 4.10
N SER A 109 9.37 5.80 2.87
CA SER A 109 10.00 4.79 2.02
C SER A 109 11.39 4.43 2.53
N LEU A 110 11.65 3.13 2.64
CA LEU A 110 13.00 2.56 2.77
C LEU A 110 13.63 2.28 1.39
N GLY A 111 12.86 2.40 0.33
CA GLY A 111 13.27 2.14 -1.05
C GLY A 111 12.44 1.04 -1.70
N GLY A 112 12.78 0.80 -2.97
CA GLY A 112 12.09 -0.13 -3.85
C GLY A 112 11.81 0.58 -5.17
N PHE A 113 10.78 0.14 -5.86
CA PHE A 113 10.23 0.83 -7.01
C PHE A 113 8.71 0.80 -6.93
N LEU A 114 8.12 1.97 -7.08
CA LEU A 114 6.72 2.15 -7.44
C LEU A 114 6.61 2.12 -8.97
N ASP A 115 5.41 1.96 -9.48
CA ASP A 115 5.13 1.77 -10.90
C ASP A 115 5.84 2.77 -11.82
N ALA A 116 6.01 2.37 -13.08
CA ALA A 116 6.52 3.30 -14.08
C ALA A 116 5.54 4.49 -14.19
N PRO A 117 6.03 5.75 -14.24
CA PRO A 117 5.16 6.92 -14.36
C PRO A 117 4.14 6.78 -15.48
N GLY A 118 2.87 7.07 -15.19
CA GLY A 118 1.74 6.90 -16.12
C GLY A 118 1.25 5.45 -16.31
N ASP A 119 1.87 4.44 -15.70
CA ASP A 119 1.37 3.05 -15.74
C ASP A 119 0.19 2.87 -14.77
N ARG A 120 -1.01 2.96 -15.33
CA ARG A 120 -2.29 2.79 -14.60
C ARG A 120 -2.79 1.36 -14.59
N ARG A 121 -1.97 0.38 -14.94
CA ARG A 121 -2.39 -1.02 -15.07
C ARG A 121 -2.79 -1.61 -13.72
N GLU A 122 -3.92 -2.30 -13.71
CA GLU A 122 -4.38 -3.10 -12.57
C GLU A 122 -3.64 -4.44 -12.48
N CYS A 123 -3.13 -4.76 -11.28
CA CYS A 123 -2.39 -5.98 -10.99
C CYS A 123 -3.32 -7.18 -10.75
N GLY A 124 -2.83 -8.40 -10.97
CA GLY A 124 -3.60 -9.60 -10.61
C GLY A 124 -3.63 -9.86 -9.12
N VAL A 125 -2.60 -9.41 -8.38
CA VAL A 125 -2.53 -9.55 -6.92
C VAL A 125 -1.67 -8.43 -6.32
N MET A 126 -2.14 -7.88 -5.21
CA MET A 126 -1.35 -7.06 -4.29
C MET A 126 -0.96 -7.93 -3.09
N HIS A 127 0.24 -7.77 -2.57
CA HIS A 127 0.70 -8.42 -1.36
C HIS A 127 1.12 -7.35 -0.37
N ASP A 128 0.51 -7.40 0.80
CA ASP A 128 0.80 -6.52 1.93
C ASP A 128 1.35 -7.34 3.08
N ALA A 129 2.49 -6.93 3.64
CA ALA A 129 3.11 -7.55 4.80
C ALA A 129 3.50 -6.50 5.83
N HIS A 130 2.83 -6.53 6.98
CA HIS A 130 3.16 -5.75 8.16
C HIS A 130 4.08 -6.57 9.06
N VAL A 131 5.26 -6.02 9.32
CA VAL A 131 6.31 -6.64 10.12
C VAL A 131 6.46 -5.85 11.41
N THR A 132 6.24 -6.50 12.55
CA THR A 132 6.51 -5.93 13.87
C THR A 132 7.81 -6.50 14.40
N CYS A 133 8.78 -5.64 14.66
CA CYS A 133 10.06 -6.01 15.27
C CYS A 133 9.98 -5.99 16.80
N LYS A 134 10.87 -6.75 17.47
CA LYS A 134 10.87 -6.88 18.93
C LYS A 134 11.28 -5.61 19.67
N SER A 135 12.04 -4.74 19.00
CA SER A 135 12.49 -3.45 19.53
C SER A 135 12.83 -2.46 18.41
N ALA A 136 13.05 -1.19 18.75
CA ALA A 136 13.51 -0.18 17.81
C ALA A 136 14.91 -0.47 17.21
N ALA A 137 15.78 -1.13 17.98
CA ALA A 137 17.10 -1.56 17.50
C ALA A 137 16.97 -2.70 16.47
N ASP A 138 16.09 -3.66 16.76
CA ASP A 138 15.77 -4.76 15.84
C ASP A 138 15.12 -4.23 14.56
N ARG A 139 14.18 -3.28 14.68
CA ARG A 139 13.60 -2.58 13.54
C ARG A 139 14.66 -1.99 12.63
N ARG A 140 15.66 -1.30 13.19
CA ARG A 140 16.75 -0.70 12.43
C ARG A 140 17.56 -1.75 11.66
N ALA A 141 17.87 -2.89 12.28
CA ALA A 141 18.63 -3.97 11.63
C ALA A 141 17.88 -4.59 10.43
N VAL A 142 16.56 -4.81 10.58
CA VAL A 142 15.70 -5.29 9.50
C VAL A 142 15.56 -4.23 8.41
N ALA A 143 15.28 -2.97 8.78
CA ALA A 143 15.15 -1.84 7.85
C ALA A 143 16.41 -1.66 6.99
N ASP A 144 17.61 -1.75 7.57
CA ASP A 144 18.86 -1.64 6.81
C ASP A 144 19.03 -2.76 5.79
N SER A 145 18.47 -3.94 6.05
CA SER A 145 18.51 -5.06 5.11
C SER A 145 17.45 -4.92 4.02
N LEU A 146 16.29 -4.37 4.36
CA LEU A 146 15.27 -3.97 3.38
C LEU A 146 15.80 -2.87 2.45
N ARG A 147 16.50 -1.85 2.97
CA ARG A 147 17.16 -0.80 2.16
C ARG A 147 18.17 -1.40 1.18
N ARG A 148 18.98 -2.36 1.63
CA ARG A 148 19.94 -3.07 0.76
C ARG A 148 19.26 -3.92 -0.30
N LEU A 149 18.20 -4.64 0.06
CA LEU A 149 17.40 -5.41 -0.88
C LEU A 149 16.77 -4.47 -1.92
N ALA A 150 16.09 -3.41 -1.48
CA ALA A 150 15.54 -2.37 -2.33
C ALA A 150 16.56 -1.83 -3.33
N ALA A 151 17.76 -1.47 -2.87
CA ALA A 151 18.83 -0.95 -3.72
C ALA A 151 19.39 -1.99 -4.72
N SER A 152 19.22 -3.29 -4.48
CA SER A 152 19.62 -4.34 -5.43
C SER A 152 18.55 -4.64 -6.48
N LEU A 153 17.34 -4.09 -6.34
CA LEU A 153 16.26 -4.28 -7.30
C LEU A 153 16.37 -3.28 -8.45
N GLY A 154 16.75 -3.76 -9.64
CA GLY A 154 16.56 -3.01 -10.88
C GLY A 154 15.13 -3.18 -11.39
N ALA A 155 14.36 -2.09 -11.48
CA ALA A 155 12.95 -2.13 -11.90
C ALA A 155 12.76 -2.84 -13.25
N ASP A 156 13.62 -2.58 -14.23
CA ASP A 156 13.48 -3.09 -15.61
C ASP A 156 13.43 -4.62 -15.71
N GLY A 157 14.28 -5.32 -14.93
CA GLY A 157 14.31 -6.78 -14.93
C GLY A 157 13.12 -7.41 -14.19
N LEU A 158 12.54 -6.67 -13.25
CA LEU A 158 11.45 -7.15 -12.38
C LEU A 158 10.08 -6.93 -13.00
N VAL A 159 9.88 -5.83 -13.73
CA VAL A 159 8.65 -5.58 -14.48
C VAL A 159 8.40 -6.68 -15.51
N GLY A 160 9.44 -7.11 -16.23
CA GLY A 160 9.37 -8.25 -17.15
C GLY A 160 9.04 -9.58 -16.46
N ALA A 161 9.47 -9.75 -15.20
CA ALA A 161 9.14 -10.89 -14.36
C ALA A 161 7.73 -10.82 -13.74
N GLY A 162 6.98 -9.74 -13.98
CA GLY A 162 5.62 -9.57 -13.46
C GLY A 162 5.56 -8.94 -12.06
N VAL A 163 6.64 -8.30 -11.60
CA VAL A 163 6.65 -7.50 -10.36
C VAL A 163 6.56 -6.04 -10.77
N TRP A 164 5.42 -5.40 -10.54
CA TRP A 164 5.16 -4.03 -11.01
C TRP A 164 5.42 -2.99 -9.94
N THR A 165 5.23 -3.37 -8.67
CA THR A 165 5.66 -2.60 -7.52
C THR A 165 6.34 -3.54 -6.54
N TRP A 166 7.43 -3.09 -5.94
CA TRP A 166 7.90 -3.64 -4.68
C TRP A 166 8.54 -2.53 -3.86
N MET A 167 8.04 -2.29 -2.67
CA MET A 167 8.46 -1.21 -1.80
C MET A 167 8.54 -1.69 -0.36
N ALA A 168 9.54 -1.18 0.35
CA ALA A 168 9.67 -1.36 1.79
C ALA A 168 9.52 -0.01 2.50
N TYR A 169 8.97 -0.04 3.71
CA TYR A 169 8.59 1.15 4.45
C TYR A 169 8.93 1.05 5.93
N GLU A 170 9.20 2.21 6.53
CA GLU A 170 9.26 2.37 7.98
C GLU A 170 8.04 3.14 8.50
N CYS A 171 7.43 2.63 9.57
CA CYS A 171 6.28 3.27 10.18
C CYS A 171 6.70 4.55 10.90
N LEU A 172 5.91 5.60 10.70
CA LEU A 172 6.08 6.91 11.35
C LEU A 172 5.25 7.04 12.63
N ASP A 173 4.30 6.12 12.86
CA ASP A 173 3.39 6.17 14.01
C ASP A 173 3.91 5.37 15.21
N ASN A 174 4.91 4.50 15.01
CA ASN A 174 5.60 3.78 16.08
C ASN A 174 7.05 3.42 15.70
N GLU A 175 7.82 2.92 16.67
CA GLU A 175 9.26 2.65 16.51
C GLU A 175 9.61 1.18 16.18
N THR A 176 8.63 0.30 16.06
CA THR A 176 8.84 -1.16 15.89
C THR A 176 8.41 -1.70 14.54
N ASP A 177 7.57 -0.96 13.82
CA ASP A 177 6.90 -1.51 12.64
C ASP A 177 7.58 -1.13 11.32
N LEU A 178 7.55 -2.09 10.42
CA LEU A 178 7.93 -2.00 9.02
C LEU A 178 6.80 -2.54 8.15
N ARG A 179 6.78 -2.16 6.88
CA ARG A 179 5.81 -2.69 5.93
C ARG A 179 6.49 -3.00 4.60
N ILE A 180 6.01 -4.04 3.94
CA ILE A 180 6.41 -4.40 2.57
C ILE A 180 5.12 -4.46 1.76
N TYR A 181 5.12 -3.81 0.62
CA TYR A 181 4.00 -3.81 -0.31
C TYR A 181 4.49 -4.17 -1.71
N GLY A 182 3.77 -5.06 -2.37
CA GLY A 182 4.05 -5.48 -3.73
C GLY A 182 2.79 -5.56 -4.59
N ARG A 183 2.94 -5.26 -5.87
CA ARG A 183 1.92 -5.48 -6.90
C ARG A 183 2.49 -6.39 -7.97
N PHE A 184 1.75 -7.45 -8.29
CA PHE A 184 2.21 -8.49 -9.19
C PHE A 184 1.19 -8.73 -10.30
N ARG A 185 1.70 -9.07 -11.50
CA ARG A 185 0.86 -9.42 -12.65
C ARG A 185 -0.15 -10.51 -12.28
N ASP A 186 0.30 -11.51 -11.54
CA ASP A 186 -0.48 -12.68 -11.17
C ASP A 186 0.12 -13.36 -9.91
N TRP A 187 -0.57 -14.37 -9.41
CA TRP A 187 -0.13 -15.18 -8.27
C TRP A 187 1.19 -15.91 -8.50
N ASP A 188 1.50 -16.29 -9.74
CA ASP A 188 2.74 -17.01 -10.06
C ASP A 188 3.95 -16.08 -10.00
N ALA A 189 3.82 -14.84 -10.46
CA ALA A 189 4.81 -13.80 -10.30
C ALA A 189 5.10 -13.50 -8.82
N MET A 190 4.05 -13.38 -7.98
CA MET A 190 4.20 -13.19 -6.54
C MET A 190 4.93 -14.37 -5.88
N LYS A 191 4.51 -15.61 -6.13
CA LYS A 191 5.19 -16.81 -5.58
C LYS A 191 6.63 -16.93 -6.05
N THR A 192 6.92 -16.54 -7.28
CA THR A 192 8.28 -16.55 -7.83
C THR A 192 9.15 -15.51 -7.14
N TRP A 193 8.59 -14.32 -6.91
CA TRP A 193 9.23 -13.25 -6.16
C TRP A 193 9.59 -13.68 -4.73
N ASP A 194 8.65 -14.28 -4.00
CA ASP A 194 8.86 -14.70 -2.61
C ASP A 194 9.95 -15.78 -2.44
N ARG A 195 10.26 -16.51 -3.52
CA ARG A 195 11.26 -17.59 -3.53
C ARG A 195 12.65 -17.12 -3.98
N ARG A 196 12.81 -15.84 -4.31
CA ARG A 196 14.12 -15.29 -4.67
C ARG A 196 15.10 -15.44 -3.51
N ALA A 197 16.34 -15.82 -3.83
CA ALA A 197 17.38 -16.05 -2.83
C ALA A 197 17.62 -14.82 -1.94
N GLU A 198 17.51 -13.62 -2.50
CA GLU A 198 17.69 -12.37 -1.76
C GLU A 198 16.54 -12.10 -0.78
N VAL A 199 15.30 -12.48 -1.14
CA VAL A 199 14.12 -12.38 -0.27
C VAL A 199 14.18 -13.43 0.83
N LEU A 200 14.50 -14.68 0.49
CA LEU A 200 14.68 -15.76 1.47
C LEU A 200 15.82 -15.43 2.45
N GLY A 201 16.94 -14.92 1.94
CA GLY A 201 18.10 -14.54 2.76
C GLY A 201 17.78 -13.42 3.77
N LEU A 202 16.84 -12.52 3.47
CA LEU A 202 16.34 -11.54 4.43
C LEU A 202 15.70 -12.24 5.64
N TRP A 203 14.78 -13.17 5.38
CA TRP A 203 14.04 -13.87 6.43
C TRP A 203 14.89 -14.88 7.19
N GLU A 204 15.81 -15.57 6.53
CA GLU A 204 16.79 -16.45 7.18
C GLU A 204 17.70 -15.67 8.13
N LYS A 205 18.09 -14.45 7.74
CA LYS A 205 18.94 -13.59 8.56
C LYS A 205 18.19 -13.06 9.79
N HIS A 206 16.97 -12.56 9.60
CA HIS A 206 16.27 -11.72 10.59
C HIS A 206 15.04 -12.36 11.25
N GLY A 207 14.37 -13.29 10.60
CA GLY A 207 12.98 -13.66 10.89
C GLY A 207 12.71 -14.04 12.35
N TRP A 208 13.43 -15.02 12.91
CA TRP A 208 13.20 -15.44 14.29
C TRP A 208 13.98 -14.61 15.32
N LYS A 209 14.95 -13.81 14.88
CA LYS A 209 15.89 -13.07 15.73
C LYS A 209 15.35 -11.68 16.06
N GLU A 210 15.11 -10.84 15.05
CA GLU A 210 14.70 -9.44 15.19
C GLU A 210 13.19 -9.23 15.03
N VAL A 211 12.47 -10.12 14.33
CA VAL A 211 11.02 -9.98 14.08
C VAL A 211 10.21 -10.71 15.16
N ASP A 212 9.19 -10.01 15.68
CA ASP A 212 8.21 -10.56 16.63
C ASP A 212 7.04 -11.22 15.89
N LYS A 213 6.48 -10.49 14.92
CA LYS A 213 5.28 -10.93 14.19
C LYS A 213 5.32 -10.43 12.75
N VAL A 214 4.77 -11.24 11.85
CA VAL A 214 4.41 -10.82 10.49
C VAL A 214 2.92 -11.08 10.28
N VAL A 215 2.19 -10.05 9.88
CA VAL A 215 0.82 -10.16 9.37
C VAL A 215 0.88 -9.89 7.88
N GLN A 216 0.41 -10.82 7.07
CA GLN A 216 0.44 -10.66 5.62
C GLN A 216 -0.91 -11.02 5.01
N ARG A 217 -1.25 -10.34 3.92
CA ARG A 217 -2.47 -10.59 3.18
C ARG A 217 -2.25 -10.34 1.69
N ALA A 218 -2.77 -11.27 0.89
CA ALA A 218 -2.95 -11.01 -0.53
C ALA A 218 -4.29 -10.32 -0.74
N LEU A 219 -4.35 -9.42 -1.71
CA LEU A 219 -5.51 -8.63 -2.07
C LEU A 219 -5.63 -8.61 -3.59
N ILE A 220 -6.84 -8.40 -4.10
CA ILE A 220 -7.11 -8.21 -5.53
C ILE A 220 -7.70 -6.82 -5.75
N PRO A 221 -7.48 -6.18 -6.92
CA PRO A 221 -8.10 -4.90 -7.21
C PRO A 221 -9.62 -4.98 -7.19
N THR A 222 -10.26 -3.86 -6.87
CA THR A 222 -11.72 -3.75 -6.86
C THR A 222 -12.31 -3.33 -8.21
N GLY A 223 -11.47 -2.98 -9.20
CA GLY A 223 -11.89 -2.27 -10.42
C GLY A 223 -12.25 -0.80 -10.17
N LYS A 224 -12.05 -0.31 -8.94
CA LYS A 224 -12.28 1.06 -8.46
C LYS A 224 -11.10 1.50 -7.60
N GLY A 225 -11.02 2.80 -7.31
CA GLY A 225 -9.95 3.35 -6.46
C GLY A 225 -8.56 3.09 -7.03
N TRP A 226 -8.41 3.32 -8.34
CA TRP A 226 -7.16 3.09 -9.07
C TRP A 226 -6.66 4.38 -9.70
N LEU A 227 -5.60 4.94 -9.10
CA LEU A 227 -4.95 6.17 -9.53
C LEU A 227 -3.44 5.96 -9.51
N HIS A 228 -2.76 6.37 -10.59
CA HIS A 228 -1.32 6.50 -10.65
C HIS A 228 -1.00 7.64 -11.64
N ARG A 229 -0.09 8.54 -11.28
CA ARG A 229 0.34 9.70 -12.09
C ARG A 229 1.83 9.62 -12.39
#